data_AF-A0A5D3YMT3-F1
#
_entry.id   AF-A0A5D3YMT3-F1
#
_cell.length_a   1.000
_cell.length_b   1.000
_cell.length_c   1.000
_cell.angle_alpha   90.00
_cell.angle_beta   90.00
_cell.angle_gamma   90.00
#
_symmetry.space_group_name_H-M   'P 1'
#
loop_
_entity.id
_entity.type
_entity.pdbx_description
1 polymer ?
#
loop_
_entity_poly.entity_id
_entity_poly.type
_entity_poly.pdbx_seq_one_letter_code
_entity_poly.pdbx_strand_id
1 'polypeptide(L)'
;MCKIISKSTLPLFFLLAFCLSNNLLFAQASLDEQQIELHNISKIACSNYNEAKNDIKKSEVFNQVNEEKRKFAQSLNWEVTNWRGNIMSISTNEGGDYADVEITTVYDDIEISFEDERPFGVGSGGVSNSESVFNDLSNLKEGNAVIFSGKLYKGKKGIEEMSITEHGSICAPEFNFDLTSVKLNPNGKFKTSDAKEIAEGVSSIIGVLEWIGENWVMVIIIMGILGILSGLGKSQQN
;
A
#
# COMPACT_ATOMS: atom_id res chain seq x y z
N MET A 1 -14.36 -2.50 -18.42
CA MET A 1 -14.59 -2.76 -19.86
C MET A 1 -14.60 -1.45 -20.62
N CYS A 2 -13.56 -1.15 -21.40
CA CYS A 2 -13.48 0.10 -22.17
C CYS A 2 -14.28 -0.05 -23.47
N LYS A 3 -15.41 0.65 -23.60
CA LYS A 3 -16.30 0.56 -24.78
C LYS A 3 -15.85 1.61 -25.80
N ILE A 4 -15.27 1.16 -26.91
CA ILE A 4 -14.74 2.03 -27.98
C ILE A 4 -15.91 2.53 -28.83
N ILE A 5 -16.15 3.85 -28.84
CA ILE A 5 -17.08 4.51 -29.75
C ILE A 5 -16.24 5.26 -30.80
N SER A 6 -15.98 4.65 -31.96
CA SER A 6 -15.13 5.26 -33.00
C SER A 6 -15.95 6.09 -33.99
N LYS A 7 -15.77 7.41 -33.97
CA LYS A 7 -16.02 8.29 -35.14
C LYS A 7 -14.93 9.34 -35.37
N SER A 8 -13.79 9.30 -34.68
CA SER A 8 -12.65 10.16 -34.96
C SER A 8 -11.42 9.34 -35.32
N THR A 9 -10.70 9.79 -36.35
CA THR A 9 -9.40 9.31 -36.81
C THR A 9 -8.30 9.73 -35.84
N LEU A 10 -8.44 9.39 -34.55
CA LEU A 10 -7.29 9.31 -33.67
C LEU A 10 -6.55 7.99 -33.97
N PRO A 11 -5.22 8.00 -34.09
CA PRO A 11 -4.45 6.80 -34.35
C PRO A 11 -4.72 5.78 -33.23
N LEU A 12 -5.25 4.62 -33.63
CA LEU A 12 -5.64 3.50 -32.77
C LEU A 12 -4.55 3.11 -31.74
N PHE A 13 -3.28 3.37 -32.08
CA PHE A 13 -2.12 3.21 -31.21
C PHE A 13 -2.14 4.07 -29.94
N PHE A 14 -2.61 5.33 -30.00
CA PHE A 14 -2.66 6.21 -28.83
C PHE A 14 -3.74 5.78 -27.83
N LEU A 15 -4.88 5.29 -28.33
CA LEU A 15 -5.98 4.78 -27.49
C LEU A 15 -5.62 3.47 -26.78
N LEU A 16 -4.89 2.58 -27.46
CA LEU A 16 -4.39 1.34 -26.86
C LEU A 16 -3.30 1.61 -25.81
N ALA A 17 -2.34 2.50 -26.11
CA ALA A 17 -1.29 2.87 -25.16
C ALA A 17 -1.89 3.52 -23.89
N PHE A 18 -2.87 4.42 -24.03
CA PHE A 18 -3.56 5.07 -22.91
C PHE A 18 -4.40 4.09 -22.07
N CYS A 19 -5.03 3.09 -22.70
CA CYS A 19 -5.77 2.06 -21.95
C CYS A 19 -4.84 1.09 -21.21
N LEU A 20 -3.71 0.72 -21.79
CA LEU A 20 -2.73 -0.17 -21.16
C LEU A 20 -1.99 0.53 -20.00
N SER A 21 -1.59 1.78 -20.18
CA SER A 21 -0.93 2.55 -19.10
C SER A 21 -1.87 2.80 -17.93
N ASN A 22 -3.14 3.14 -18.18
CA ASN A 22 -4.10 3.39 -17.11
C ASN A 22 -4.42 2.13 -16.29
N ASN A 23 -4.65 0.98 -16.94
CA ASN A 23 -4.94 -0.25 -16.18
C ASN A 23 -3.74 -0.72 -15.33
N LEU A 24 -2.50 -0.52 -15.81
CA LEU A 24 -1.31 -0.84 -15.03
C LEU A 24 -1.10 0.13 -13.85
N LEU A 25 -1.39 1.43 -14.06
CA LEU A 25 -1.30 2.45 -13.03
C LEU A 25 -2.37 2.25 -11.94
N PHE A 26 -3.61 1.91 -12.32
CA PHE A 26 -4.70 1.66 -11.37
C PHE A 26 -4.48 0.38 -10.55
N ALA A 27 -3.90 -0.67 -11.14
CA ALA A 27 -3.59 -1.90 -10.41
C ALA A 27 -2.44 -1.73 -9.40
N GLN A 28 -1.47 -0.88 -9.72
CA GLN A 28 -0.39 -0.55 -8.79
C GLN A 28 -0.85 0.40 -7.68
N ALA A 29 -1.73 1.37 -8.01
CA ALA A 29 -2.30 2.31 -7.04
C ALA A 29 -3.18 1.62 -5.99
N SER A 30 -3.98 0.61 -6.38
CA SER A 30 -4.92 -0.05 -5.46
C SER A 30 -4.26 -0.90 -4.37
N LEU A 31 -3.03 -1.38 -4.59
CA LEU A 31 -2.32 -2.25 -3.64
C LEU A 31 -1.67 -1.45 -2.51
N ASP A 32 -1.12 -0.27 -2.83
CA ASP A 32 -0.56 0.64 -1.83
C ASP A 32 -1.69 1.29 -1.00
N GLU A 33 -2.90 1.48 -1.56
CA GLU A 33 -4.06 2.06 -0.86
C GLU A 33 -4.44 1.30 0.42
N GLN A 34 -4.48 -0.04 0.38
CA GLN A 34 -4.85 -0.85 1.56
C GLN A 34 -3.82 -0.73 2.68
N GLN A 35 -2.54 -0.77 2.32
CA GLN A 35 -1.45 -0.61 3.27
C GLN A 35 -1.49 0.79 3.89
N ILE A 36 -1.66 1.83 3.07
CA ILE A 36 -1.80 3.23 3.50
C ILE A 36 -3.01 3.40 4.42
N GLU A 37 -4.13 2.73 4.15
CA GLU A 37 -5.33 2.80 4.99
C GLU A 37 -5.05 2.27 6.41
N LEU A 38 -4.40 1.11 6.56
CA LEU A 38 -4.04 0.58 7.88
C LEU A 38 -3.11 1.52 8.66
N HIS A 39 -2.14 2.11 7.96
CA HIS A 39 -1.23 3.10 8.54
C HIS A 39 -1.97 4.36 8.99
N ASN A 40 -2.89 4.87 8.18
CA ASN A 40 -3.71 6.04 8.53
C ASN A 40 -4.61 5.80 9.75
N ILE A 41 -5.23 4.60 9.85
CA ILE A 41 -6.00 4.20 11.03
C ILE A 41 -5.12 4.30 12.28
N SER A 42 -3.90 3.76 12.23
CA SER A 42 -2.96 3.76 13.36
C SER A 42 -2.44 5.17 13.67
N LYS A 43 -2.13 5.97 12.66
CA LYS A 43 -1.67 7.37 12.78
C LYS A 43 -2.68 8.25 13.52
N ILE A 44 -3.93 8.23 13.06
CA ILE A 44 -5.02 9.03 13.64
C ILE A 44 -5.27 8.60 15.08
N ALA A 45 -5.33 7.29 15.33
CA ALA A 45 -5.52 6.75 16.67
C ALA A 45 -4.36 7.10 17.61
N CYS A 46 -3.11 7.08 17.14
CA CYS A 46 -1.95 7.44 17.95
C CYS A 46 -2.00 8.90 18.39
N SER A 47 -2.35 9.84 17.49
CA SER A 47 -2.56 11.25 17.84
C SER A 47 -3.65 11.39 18.91
N ASN A 48 -4.82 10.78 18.67
CA ASN A 48 -5.95 10.82 19.60
C ASN A 48 -5.62 10.23 20.98
N TYR A 49 -4.83 9.15 21.02
CA TYR A 49 -4.40 8.50 22.26
C TYR A 49 -3.45 9.40 23.06
N ASN A 50 -2.53 10.08 22.38
CA ASN A 50 -1.57 10.99 23.00
C ASN A 50 -2.23 12.29 23.52
N GLU A 51 -3.27 12.77 22.84
CA GLU A 51 -4.05 13.95 23.24
C GLU A 51 -5.11 13.65 24.31
N ALA A 52 -5.43 12.38 24.56
CA ALA A 52 -6.44 11.98 25.52
C ALA A 52 -6.08 12.44 26.94
N LYS A 53 -6.99 13.20 27.56
CA LYS A 53 -6.80 13.87 28.86
C LYS A 53 -6.55 12.93 30.05
N ASN A 54 -6.88 11.65 29.95
CA ASN A 54 -6.71 10.65 31.01
C ASN A 54 -6.81 9.23 30.45
N ASP A 55 -6.48 8.25 31.28
CA ASP A 55 -6.41 6.83 30.89
C ASP A 55 -7.76 6.24 30.47
N ILE A 56 -8.87 6.73 31.03
CA ILE A 56 -10.21 6.30 30.61
C ILE A 56 -10.45 6.66 29.14
N LYS A 57 -10.07 7.87 28.72
CA LYS A 57 -10.17 8.31 27.33
C LYS A 57 -9.16 7.61 26.42
N LYS A 58 -7.98 7.28 26.91
CA LYS A 58 -7.00 6.45 26.20
C LYS A 58 -7.56 5.06 25.87
N SER A 59 -8.11 4.37 26.87
CA SER A 59 -8.72 3.06 26.64
C SER A 59 -9.95 3.13 25.72
N GLU A 60 -10.70 4.23 25.70
CA GLU A 60 -11.78 4.45 24.72
C GLU A 60 -11.23 4.51 23.28
N VAL A 61 -10.17 5.30 23.05
CA VAL A 61 -9.48 5.37 21.74
C VAL A 61 -8.94 3.98 21.34
N PHE A 62 -8.28 3.29 22.28
CA PHE A 62 -7.78 1.93 22.06
C PHE A 62 -8.87 0.95 21.60
N ASN A 63 -10.06 0.99 22.22
CA ASN A 63 -11.16 0.12 21.83
C ASN A 63 -11.73 0.50 20.45
N GLN A 64 -11.83 1.79 20.16
CA GLN A 64 -12.32 2.28 18.87
C GLN A 64 -11.38 1.85 17.72
N VAL A 65 -10.07 2.08 17.84
CA VAL A 65 -9.14 1.73 16.77
C VAL A 65 -9.09 0.23 16.52
N ASN A 66 -9.28 -0.59 17.55
CA ASN A 66 -9.34 -2.05 17.41
C ASN A 66 -10.57 -2.50 16.61
N GLU A 67 -11.72 -1.83 16.79
CA GLU A 67 -12.90 -2.03 15.95
C GLU A 67 -12.68 -1.56 14.51
N GLU A 68 -11.97 -0.45 14.29
CA GLU A 68 -11.62 0.04 12.95
C GLU A 68 -10.68 -0.93 12.24
N LYS A 69 -9.59 -1.36 12.89
CA LYS A 69 -8.67 -2.39 12.40
C LYS A 69 -9.40 -3.71 12.09
N ARG A 70 -10.40 -4.09 12.90
CA ARG A 70 -11.26 -5.27 12.63
C ARG A 70 -12.05 -5.10 11.33
N LYS A 71 -12.71 -3.96 11.14
CA LYS A 71 -13.51 -3.70 9.91
C LYS A 71 -12.62 -3.67 8.68
N PHE A 72 -11.45 -3.05 8.79
CA PHE A 72 -10.43 -3.06 7.75
C PHE A 72 -9.99 -4.48 7.41
N ALA A 73 -9.58 -5.28 8.38
CA ALA A 73 -9.19 -6.68 8.12
C ALA A 73 -10.34 -7.49 7.50
N GLN A 74 -11.59 -7.26 7.93
CA GLN A 74 -12.76 -7.91 7.34
C GLN A 74 -13.00 -7.51 5.88
N SER A 75 -12.77 -6.25 5.51
CA SER A 75 -12.94 -5.79 4.11
C SER A 75 -11.92 -6.46 3.17
N LEU A 76 -10.76 -6.84 3.72
CA LEU A 76 -9.72 -7.60 3.03
C LEU A 76 -9.91 -9.12 3.07
N ASN A 77 -11.00 -9.62 3.68
CA ASN A 77 -11.16 -11.04 4.01
C ASN A 77 -9.95 -11.60 4.79
N TRP A 78 -9.32 -10.78 5.63
CA TRP A 78 -8.13 -11.09 6.42
C TRP A 78 -6.88 -11.43 5.59
N GLU A 79 -6.86 -11.10 4.29
CA GLU A 79 -5.74 -11.38 3.39
C GLU A 79 -5.07 -10.09 2.92
N VAL A 80 -3.75 -10.05 3.06
CA VAL A 80 -2.90 -8.96 2.58
C VAL A 80 -2.18 -9.41 1.32
N THR A 81 -2.19 -8.58 0.28
CA THR A 81 -1.59 -8.90 -1.01
C THR A 81 -0.61 -7.82 -1.46
N ASN A 82 0.62 -8.23 -1.79
CA ASN A 82 1.69 -7.40 -2.36
C ASN A 82 2.00 -6.12 -1.55
N TRP A 83 1.97 -6.20 -0.23
CA TRP A 83 2.40 -5.10 0.63
C TRP A 83 3.91 -4.96 0.60
N ARG A 84 4.39 -3.77 0.97
CA ARG A 84 5.79 -3.36 0.86
C ARG A 84 6.38 -3.15 2.24
N GLY A 85 7.52 -3.78 2.52
CA GLY A 85 8.18 -3.66 3.83
C GLY A 85 9.68 -3.90 3.75
N ASN A 86 10.33 -3.87 4.90
CA ASN A 86 11.72 -4.28 5.04
C ASN A 86 11.80 -5.47 5.99
N ILE A 87 12.63 -6.45 5.65
CA ILE A 87 13.02 -7.50 6.58
C ILE A 87 13.75 -6.86 7.76
N MET A 88 13.21 -6.99 8.96
CA MET A 88 13.90 -6.56 10.18
C MET A 88 14.73 -7.68 10.77
N SER A 89 14.16 -8.87 10.89
CA SER A 89 14.83 -10.07 11.37
C SER A 89 14.42 -11.28 10.54
N ILE A 90 15.37 -12.20 10.33
CA ILE A 90 15.11 -13.57 9.85
C ILE A 90 15.98 -14.49 10.68
N SER A 91 15.36 -15.45 11.35
CA SER A 91 16.08 -16.46 12.12
C SER A 91 15.45 -17.83 11.93
N THR A 92 16.14 -18.88 12.36
CA THR A 92 15.60 -20.23 12.35
C THR A 92 15.80 -20.89 13.70
N ASN A 93 14.94 -21.86 14.02
CA ASN A 93 15.14 -22.71 15.17
C ASN A 93 16.36 -23.65 15.00
N GLU A 94 16.72 -24.37 16.07
CA GLU A 94 17.70 -25.46 15.99
C GLU A 94 17.20 -26.54 15.01
N GLY A 95 17.98 -26.84 13.98
CA GLY A 95 17.61 -27.77 12.91
C GLY A 95 17.07 -27.11 11.64
N GLY A 96 16.65 -25.84 11.68
CA GLY A 96 16.17 -25.12 10.50
C GLY A 96 14.84 -25.64 9.97
N ASP A 97 13.99 -26.15 10.85
CA ASP A 97 12.66 -26.65 10.50
C ASP A 97 11.65 -25.51 10.32
N TYR A 98 11.86 -24.41 11.04
CA TYR A 98 11.04 -23.21 10.99
C TYR A 98 11.91 -21.96 10.88
N ALA A 99 11.41 -20.96 10.15
CA ALA A 99 11.98 -19.63 10.06
C ALA A 99 11.03 -18.62 10.70
N ASP A 100 11.53 -17.86 11.67
CA ASP A 100 10.84 -16.72 12.25
C ASP A 100 11.27 -15.46 11.48
N VAL A 101 10.30 -14.65 11.06
CA VAL A 101 10.54 -13.46 10.25
C VAL A 101 9.70 -12.29 10.73
N GLU A 102 10.35 -11.14 10.86
CA GLU A 102 9.71 -9.85 11.09
C GLU A 102 9.85 -8.97 9.86
N ILE A 103 8.72 -8.47 9.37
CA ILE A 103 8.65 -7.50 8.27
C ILE A 103 8.05 -6.21 8.79
N THR A 104 8.77 -5.11 8.65
CA THR A 104 8.30 -3.80 9.09
C THR A 104 7.94 -2.91 7.91
N THR A 105 6.83 -2.22 8.06
CA THR A 105 6.32 -1.25 7.09
C THR A 105 6.27 0.13 7.73
N VAL A 106 6.65 1.17 6.98
CA VAL A 106 6.68 2.54 7.48
C VAL A 106 5.96 3.48 6.52
N TYR A 107 5.01 4.25 7.03
CA TYR A 107 4.30 5.30 6.30
C TYR A 107 3.97 6.45 7.24
N ASP A 108 4.31 7.67 6.84
CA ASP A 108 4.03 8.90 7.62
C ASP A 108 4.42 8.79 9.11
N ASP A 109 5.64 8.29 9.36
CA ASP A 109 6.23 8.10 10.70
C ASP A 109 5.50 7.07 11.59
N ILE A 110 4.55 6.31 11.04
CA ILE A 110 3.99 5.14 11.69
C ILE A 110 4.72 3.90 11.21
N GLU A 111 5.16 3.10 12.17
CA GLU A 111 5.80 1.81 11.97
C GLU A 111 4.81 0.70 12.34
N ILE A 112 4.69 -0.32 11.49
CA ILE A 112 3.88 -1.51 11.75
C ILE A 112 4.72 -2.74 11.44
N SER A 113 4.87 -3.62 12.43
CA SER A 113 5.55 -4.90 12.28
C SER A 113 4.56 -6.05 12.02
N PHE A 114 4.99 -6.97 11.18
CA PHE A 114 4.31 -8.22 10.87
C PHE A 114 5.26 -9.36 11.19
N GLU A 115 4.90 -10.18 12.17
CA GLU A 115 5.72 -11.30 12.62
C GLU A 115 4.99 -12.60 12.33
N ASP A 116 5.67 -13.51 11.66
CA ASP A 116 5.21 -14.88 11.51
C ASP A 116 5.66 -15.69 12.73
N GLU A 117 4.98 -15.47 13.85
CA GLU A 117 5.13 -16.24 15.07
C GLU A 117 3.81 -16.96 15.37
N ARG A 118 3.70 -18.24 15.02
CA ARG A 118 2.50 -19.01 15.38
C ARG A 118 2.32 -19.02 16.90
N PRO A 119 1.11 -18.70 17.41
CA PRO A 119 0.86 -18.62 18.85
C PRO A 119 1.25 -19.91 19.57
N PHE A 120 1.87 -19.76 20.74
CA PHE A 120 2.16 -20.88 21.64
C PHE A 120 0.94 -21.80 21.81
N GLY A 121 1.07 -23.06 21.38
CA GLY A 121 0.05 -24.10 21.55
C GLY A 121 -0.68 -24.58 20.28
N VAL A 122 -0.46 -23.95 19.12
CA VAL A 122 -1.03 -24.39 17.82
C VAL A 122 0.02 -25.06 16.91
N GLY A 123 1.22 -25.29 17.45
CA GLY A 123 2.43 -25.61 16.70
C GLY A 123 3.33 -24.39 16.74
N SER A 124 4.41 -24.46 17.50
CA SER A 124 5.45 -23.43 17.52
C SER A 124 6.14 -23.38 16.16
N GLY A 125 6.36 -22.18 15.65
CA GLY A 125 7.26 -21.94 14.54
C GLY A 125 6.60 -21.12 13.45
N GLY A 126 7.32 -20.13 12.94
CA GLY A 126 6.93 -19.37 11.77
C GLY A 126 6.85 -20.22 10.51
N VAL A 127 7.53 -19.79 9.46
CA VAL A 127 7.46 -20.42 8.15
C VAL A 127 8.16 -21.79 8.17
N SER A 128 7.45 -22.86 7.85
CA SER A 128 7.97 -24.24 7.79
C SER A 128 8.90 -24.44 6.60
N ASN A 129 9.97 -25.22 6.75
CA ASN A 129 10.91 -25.55 5.66
C ASN A 129 10.28 -26.34 4.49
N SER A 130 9.08 -26.89 4.69
CA SER A 130 8.27 -27.52 3.64
C SER A 130 7.51 -26.52 2.76
N GLU A 131 7.37 -25.27 3.20
CA GLU A 131 6.62 -24.22 2.51
C GLU A 131 7.52 -23.50 1.49
N SER A 132 6.96 -23.15 0.32
CA SER A 132 7.75 -22.49 -0.73
C SER A 132 8.35 -21.16 -0.29
N VAL A 133 7.64 -20.45 0.58
CA VAL A 133 8.06 -19.16 1.14
C VAL A 133 9.34 -19.27 2.00
N PHE A 134 9.63 -20.44 2.56
CA PHE A 134 10.88 -20.67 3.31
C PHE A 134 12.11 -20.53 2.39
N ASN A 135 12.04 -21.12 1.20
CA ASN A 135 13.13 -21.01 0.23
C ASN A 135 13.29 -19.55 -0.25
N ASP A 136 12.20 -18.81 -0.42
CA ASP A 136 12.27 -17.39 -0.73
C ASP A 136 12.96 -16.61 0.40
N LEU A 137 12.60 -16.86 1.67
CA LEU A 137 13.25 -16.27 2.84
C LEU A 137 14.75 -16.58 2.92
N SER A 138 15.17 -17.80 2.58
CA SER A 138 16.58 -18.22 2.63
C SER A 138 17.50 -17.42 1.68
N ASN A 139 16.92 -16.76 0.67
CA ASN A 139 17.64 -15.90 -0.27
C ASN A 139 17.66 -14.41 0.13
N LEU A 140 16.98 -14.06 1.22
CA LEU A 140 16.88 -12.71 1.75
C LEU A 140 17.84 -12.52 2.94
N LYS A 141 17.99 -11.27 3.35
CA LYS A 141 18.72 -10.90 4.56
C LYS A 141 18.07 -9.68 5.21
N GLU A 142 18.38 -9.46 6.48
CA GLU A 142 17.98 -8.26 7.22
C GLU A 142 18.29 -6.97 6.43
N GLY A 143 17.36 -6.03 6.47
CA GLY A 143 17.37 -4.77 5.73
C GLY A 143 16.98 -4.89 4.25
N ASN A 144 16.64 -6.07 3.73
CA ASN A 144 16.09 -6.21 2.38
C ASN A 144 14.69 -5.60 2.30
N ALA A 145 14.48 -4.77 1.29
CA ALA A 145 13.14 -4.34 0.91
C ALA A 145 12.42 -5.48 0.19
N VAL A 146 11.19 -5.77 0.58
CA VAL A 146 10.41 -6.90 0.09
C VAL A 146 8.99 -6.53 -0.29
N ILE A 147 8.43 -7.30 -1.22
CA ILE A 147 6.99 -7.35 -1.47
C ILE A 147 6.48 -8.65 -0.84
N PHE A 148 5.48 -8.56 0.03
CA PHE A 148 4.98 -9.69 0.80
C PHE A 148 3.45 -9.79 0.77
N SER A 149 2.96 -11.00 0.99
CA SER A 149 1.52 -11.33 1.06
C SER A 149 1.30 -12.37 2.14
N GLY A 150 0.12 -12.38 2.75
CA GLY A 150 -0.18 -13.30 3.84
C GLY A 150 -1.52 -13.05 4.48
N LYS A 151 -1.75 -13.66 5.64
CA LYS A 151 -3.03 -13.56 6.35
C LYS A 151 -2.85 -12.94 7.72
N LEU A 152 -3.76 -12.03 8.04
CA LEU A 152 -3.89 -11.46 9.38
C LEU A 152 -4.61 -12.47 10.27
N TYR A 153 -4.04 -12.81 11.42
CA TYR A 153 -4.75 -13.63 12.39
C TYR A 153 -5.88 -12.84 13.05
N LYS A 154 -7.01 -13.52 13.30
CA LYS A 154 -8.16 -12.95 13.99
C LYS A 154 -7.97 -13.06 15.50
N GLY A 155 -7.80 -11.93 16.15
CA GLY A 155 -7.72 -11.81 17.59
C GLY A 155 -9.05 -11.49 18.27
N LYS A 156 -9.03 -11.45 19.61
CA LYS A 156 -10.22 -11.10 20.42
C LYS A 156 -10.69 -9.67 20.13
N LYS A 157 -9.75 -8.73 19.98
CA LYS A 157 -10.03 -7.30 19.82
C LYS A 157 -9.97 -6.83 18.36
N GLY A 158 -9.66 -7.70 17.40
CA GLY A 158 -9.58 -7.33 15.99
C GLY A 158 -8.58 -8.20 15.27
N ILE A 159 -7.54 -7.59 14.71
CA ILE A 159 -6.32 -8.28 14.30
C ILE A 159 -5.59 -8.78 15.56
N GLU A 160 -5.05 -9.99 15.51
CA GLU A 160 -4.19 -10.51 16.59
C GLU A 160 -2.89 -9.70 16.63
N GLU A 161 -2.58 -9.16 17.80
CA GLU A 161 -1.56 -8.14 18.02
C GLU A 161 -0.80 -8.48 19.30
N MET A 162 0.52 -8.25 19.30
CA MET A 162 1.45 -8.80 20.29
C MET A 162 2.04 -7.76 21.24
N SER A 163 1.83 -6.46 21.00
CA SER A 163 2.30 -5.40 21.88
C SER A 163 1.83 -5.60 23.32
N ILE A 164 2.74 -5.31 24.25
CA ILE A 164 2.47 -5.41 25.70
C ILE A 164 1.59 -4.27 26.21
N THR A 165 1.63 -3.11 25.55
CA THR A 165 0.94 -1.89 26.02
C THR A 165 -0.06 -1.38 24.99
N GLU A 166 -1.14 -0.74 25.46
CA GLU A 166 -2.12 -0.10 24.56
C GLU A 166 -1.46 0.94 23.65
N HIS A 167 -0.45 1.68 24.14
CA HIS A 167 0.28 2.64 23.32
C HIS A 167 1.05 1.95 22.18
N GLY A 168 1.73 0.83 22.46
CA GLY A 168 2.38 0.00 21.43
C GLY A 168 1.38 -0.48 20.38
N SER A 169 0.27 -1.09 20.81
CA SER A 169 -0.78 -1.59 19.92
C SER A 169 -1.42 -0.54 19.01
N ILE A 170 -1.26 0.75 19.32
CA ILE A 170 -1.82 1.87 18.56
C ILE A 170 -0.75 2.52 17.68
N CYS A 171 0.37 2.93 18.29
CA CYS A 171 1.37 3.78 17.66
C CYS A 171 2.47 3.00 16.92
N ALA A 172 2.72 1.75 17.31
CA ALA A 172 3.69 0.87 16.67
C ALA A 172 3.21 -0.59 16.79
N PRO A 173 2.08 -0.96 16.17
CA PRO A 173 1.49 -2.29 16.36
C PRO A 173 2.36 -3.40 15.78
N GLU A 174 2.36 -4.54 16.49
CA GLU A 174 3.07 -5.76 16.15
C GLU A 174 2.01 -6.84 15.86
N PHE A 175 1.76 -7.12 14.58
CA PHE A 175 0.71 -8.06 14.17
C PHE A 175 1.27 -9.46 13.95
N ASN A 176 0.55 -10.45 14.47
CA ASN A 176 0.79 -11.84 14.11
C ASN A 176 0.28 -12.10 12.69
N PHE A 177 1.11 -12.71 11.84
CA PHE A 177 0.91 -12.79 10.40
C PHE A 177 1.32 -14.15 9.81
N ASP A 178 0.45 -14.75 8.99
CA ASP A 178 0.76 -15.98 8.25
C ASP A 178 1.38 -15.60 6.89
N LEU A 179 2.71 -15.66 6.77
CA LEU A 179 3.43 -15.22 5.58
C LEU A 179 3.31 -16.25 4.45
N THR A 180 2.61 -15.89 3.38
CA THR A 180 2.37 -16.82 2.24
C THR A 180 3.29 -16.59 1.05
N SER A 181 3.86 -15.40 0.92
CA SER A 181 4.78 -15.05 -0.17
C SER A 181 5.66 -13.88 0.26
N VAL A 182 6.94 -13.94 -0.09
CA VAL A 182 7.88 -12.84 0.08
C VAL A 182 8.85 -12.82 -1.10
N LYS A 183 9.12 -11.64 -1.64
CA LYS A 183 10.06 -11.47 -2.76
C LYS A 183 10.89 -10.23 -2.57
N LEU A 184 12.16 -10.32 -2.93
CA LEU A 184 13.04 -9.14 -2.96
C LEU A 184 12.43 -8.07 -3.87
N ASN A 185 12.33 -6.84 -3.39
CA ASN A 185 12.02 -5.71 -4.23
C ASN A 185 13.29 -5.29 -5.01
N PRO A 186 13.34 -5.48 -6.34
CA PRO A 186 14.54 -5.18 -7.13
C PRO A 186 14.88 -3.67 -7.15
N ASN A 187 13.91 -2.81 -6.82
CA ASN A 187 14.08 -1.36 -6.82
C ASN A 187 14.73 -0.82 -5.53
N GLY A 188 15.09 -1.69 -4.57
CA GLY A 188 15.74 -1.29 -3.32
C GLY A 188 14.77 -0.71 -2.28
N LYS A 189 15.31 0.06 -1.32
CA LYS A 189 14.56 0.57 -0.14
C LYS A 189 13.32 1.36 -0.57
N PHE A 190 12.17 1.03 0.01
CA PHE A 190 10.98 1.87 -0.10
C PHE A 190 11.27 3.18 0.63
N LYS A 191 11.25 4.32 -0.09
CA LYS A 191 11.33 5.61 0.58
C LYS A 191 9.95 5.92 1.12
N THR A 192 9.88 6.28 2.40
CA THR A 192 8.67 6.79 3.06
C THR A 192 8.03 7.98 2.33
N SER A 193 8.77 8.64 1.43
CA SER A 193 8.32 9.78 0.62
C SER A 193 7.61 9.43 -0.70
N ASP A 194 7.69 8.20 -1.20
CA ASP A 194 7.21 7.90 -2.57
C ASP A 194 5.67 8.03 -2.66
N ALA A 195 4.95 7.80 -1.56
CA ALA A 195 3.52 8.06 -1.50
C ALA A 195 3.16 9.56 -1.41
N LYS A 196 4.03 10.39 -0.83
CA LYS A 196 3.84 11.86 -0.81
C LYS A 196 4.05 12.45 -2.20
N GLU A 197 5.04 11.95 -2.95
CA GLU A 197 5.29 12.37 -4.34
C GLU A 197 4.15 11.94 -5.28
N ILE A 198 3.57 10.75 -5.06
CA ILE A 198 2.36 10.32 -5.78
C ILE A 198 1.14 11.16 -5.39
N ALA A 199 0.95 11.49 -4.10
CA ALA A 199 -0.17 12.32 -3.65
C ALA A 199 -0.08 13.77 -4.17
N GLU A 200 1.13 14.37 -4.17
CA GLU A 200 1.39 15.69 -4.77
C GLU A 200 1.21 15.65 -6.30
N GLY A 201 1.66 14.57 -6.95
CA GLY A 201 1.45 14.34 -8.38
C GLY A 201 -0.03 14.21 -8.75
N VAL A 202 -0.81 13.42 -8.00
CA VAL A 202 -2.25 13.22 -8.21
C VAL A 202 -3.05 14.49 -7.89
N SER A 203 -2.69 15.23 -6.84
CA SER A 203 -3.29 16.53 -6.53
C SER A 203 -3.05 17.54 -7.66
N SER A 204 -1.88 17.53 -8.30
CA SER A 204 -1.60 18.36 -9.48
C SER A 204 -2.48 17.97 -10.68
N ILE A 205 -2.73 16.68 -10.90
CA ILE A 205 -3.56 16.18 -11.99
C ILE A 205 -5.04 16.51 -11.75
N ILE A 206 -5.53 16.37 -10.52
CA ILE A 206 -6.90 16.76 -10.14
C ILE A 206 -7.09 18.27 -10.35
N GLY A 207 -6.13 19.10 -9.92
CA GLY A 207 -6.17 20.54 -10.16
C GLY A 207 -6.19 20.90 -11.65
N VAL A 208 -5.46 20.15 -12.49
CA VAL A 208 -5.52 20.31 -13.96
C VAL A 208 -6.87 19.88 -14.53
N LEU A 209 -7.46 18.79 -14.03
CA LEU A 209 -8.76 18.30 -14.49
C LEU A 209 -9.92 19.21 -14.05
N GLU A 210 -9.88 19.77 -12.85
CA GLU A 210 -10.82 20.79 -12.37
C GLU A 210 -10.67 22.09 -13.15
N TRP A 211 -9.43 22.54 -13.42
CA TRP A 211 -9.16 23.70 -14.27
C TRP A 211 -9.70 23.50 -15.69
N ILE A 212 -9.50 22.32 -16.30
CA ILE A 212 -10.09 21.98 -17.60
C ILE A 212 -11.62 21.98 -17.49
N GLY A 213 -12.17 21.36 -16.43
CA GLY A 213 -13.58 21.34 -16.02
C GLY A 213 -14.28 22.70 -16.06
N GLU A 214 -13.61 23.73 -15.55
CA GLU A 214 -14.14 25.09 -15.47
C GLU A 214 -13.80 25.93 -16.72
N ASN A 215 -12.78 25.55 -17.48
CA ASN A 215 -12.24 26.34 -18.60
C ASN A 215 -12.28 25.62 -19.96
N TRP A 216 -13.21 24.70 -20.19
CA TRP A 216 -13.34 23.98 -21.48
C TRP A 216 -13.40 24.92 -22.69
N VAL A 217 -14.00 26.10 -22.55
CA VAL A 217 -14.04 27.12 -23.60
C VAL A 217 -12.63 27.63 -23.96
N MET A 218 -11.76 27.84 -22.96
CA MET A 218 -10.36 28.23 -23.22
C MET A 218 -9.54 27.11 -23.84
N VAL A 219 -9.78 25.86 -23.45
CA VAL A 219 -9.10 24.70 -24.06
C VAL A 219 -9.46 24.58 -25.55
N ILE A 220 -10.73 24.78 -25.91
CA ILE A 220 -11.18 24.81 -27.31
C ILE A 220 -10.55 25.97 -28.08
N ILE A 221 -10.44 27.15 -27.47
CA ILE A 221 -9.80 28.31 -28.09
C ILE A 221 -8.30 28.06 -28.33
N ILE A 222 -7.59 27.52 -27.34
CA ILE A 222 -6.15 27.20 -27.47
C ILE A 222 -5.93 26.15 -28.56
N MET A 223 -6.74 25.09 -28.58
CA MET A 223 -6.66 24.07 -29.64
C MET A 223 -7.04 24.62 -31.02
N GLY A 224 -8.02 25.53 -31.09
CA GLY A 224 -8.39 26.22 -32.33
C GLY A 224 -7.26 27.11 -32.87
N ILE A 225 -6.61 27.88 -31.99
CA ILE A 225 -5.46 28.73 -32.35
C ILE A 225 -4.27 27.88 -32.79
N LEU A 226 -3.94 26.80 -32.08
CA LEU A 226 -2.87 25.87 -32.47
C LEU A 226 -3.16 25.16 -33.79
N GLY A 227 -4.42 24.79 -34.04
CA GLY A 227 -4.86 24.25 -35.33
C GLY A 227 -4.66 25.25 -36.48
N ILE A 228 -5.02 26.52 -36.27
CA ILE A 228 -4.84 27.59 -37.26
C ILE A 228 -3.35 27.84 -37.54
N LEU A 229 -2.50 27.84 -36.51
CA LEU A 229 -1.05 28.01 -36.65
C LEU A 229 -0.40 26.85 -37.41
N SER A 230 -0.89 25.61 -37.24
CA SER A 230 -0.41 24.46 -38.02
C SER A 230 -0.84 24.49 -39.50
N GLY A 231 -1.93 25.20 -39.82
CA GLY A 231 -2.42 25.40 -41.20
C GLY A 231 -1.70 26.53 -41.94
N LEU A 232 -1.26 27.58 -41.24
CA LEU A 232 -0.58 28.74 -41.84
C LEU A 232 0.83 28.42 -42.39
N GLY A 233 1.42 27.28 -42.01
CA GLY A 233 2.73 26.84 -42.51
C GLY A 233 2.74 26.18 -43.90
N LYS A 234 1.60 26.00 -44.57
CA LYS A 234 1.50 25.24 -45.85
C LYS A 234 1.23 26.06 -47.12
N SER A 235 1.20 27.40 -47.05
CA SER A 235 0.82 28.25 -48.20
C SER A 235 1.98 29.06 -48.85
N GLN A 236 3.22 28.58 -48.78
CA GLN A 236 4.38 29.23 -49.41
C GLN A 236 5.18 28.29 -50.33
N GLN A 237 4.52 27.31 -50.95
CA GLN A 237 5.06 26.63 -52.13
C GLN A 237 3.98 26.50 -53.21
N ASN A 238 4.23 27.26 -54.28
CA ASN A 238 3.53 27.37 -55.59
C ASN A 238 2.38 28.37 -55.70
#